data_AF-A0A924SMF8-F1
#
_entry.id   AF-A0A924SMF8-F1
#
_cell.length_a   1.000
_cell.length_b   1.000
_cell.length_c   1.000
_cell.angle_alpha   90.00
_cell.angle_beta   90.00
_cell.angle_gamma   90.00
#
_symmetry.space_group_name_H-M   'P 1'
#
loop_
_entity.id
_entity.type
_entity.pdbx_description
1 polymer ?
#
loop_
_entity_poly.entity_id
_entity_poly.type
_entity_poly.pdbx_seq_one_letter_code
_entity_poly.pdbx_strand_id
1 'polypeptide(L)'
;SITTLLTRVEVDPQDPAFNHPTKPIGPVYTAAQAEALAADKGWAMAADGKGMRRVVASPPPLRVLGLEAIRWLLEHNALVIAAGGGGIPVARGADGHSLQGVEAVIDKDLCSSLLARELQADCLVIATDVAAVYLDWGQPSQRAIGHITPQELMQHPWPVGTMGPKVAAACAFVAATGQRAVIGSLDDIEALLAGTAGTQICPDPVAPAATA
;
A
#
# COMPACT_ATOMS: atom_id res chain seq x y z
N SER A 1 8.11 -18.47 16.83
CA SER A 1 9.32 -18.11 16.03
C SER A 1 9.03 -16.84 15.26
N ILE A 2 10.03 -15.98 15.02
CA ILE A 2 9.91 -14.80 14.13
C ILE A 2 10.79 -15.04 12.91
N THR A 3 10.24 -14.92 11.71
CA THR A 3 10.95 -15.20 10.45
C THR A 3 10.77 -14.06 9.45
N THR A 4 11.87 -13.58 8.88
CA THR A 4 11.85 -12.58 7.81
C THR A 4 12.11 -13.25 6.47
N LEU A 5 11.24 -13.01 5.49
CA LEU A 5 11.34 -13.55 4.15
C LEU A 5 11.60 -12.46 3.12
N LEU A 6 12.64 -12.66 2.31
CA LEU A 6 12.83 -11.89 1.08
C LEU A 6 11.67 -12.16 0.14
N THR A 7 10.93 -11.11 -0.18
CA THR A 7 9.69 -11.20 -0.94
C THR A 7 9.88 -10.51 -2.28
N ARG A 8 9.61 -11.21 -3.38
CA ARG A 8 9.57 -10.64 -4.73
C ARG A 8 8.13 -10.43 -5.13
N VAL A 9 7.85 -9.35 -5.84
CA VAL A 9 6.50 -8.98 -6.24
C VAL A 9 6.51 -8.67 -7.74
N GLU A 10 5.66 -9.39 -8.47
CA GLU A 10 5.51 -9.22 -9.90
C GLU A 10 4.76 -7.92 -10.21
N VAL A 11 5.26 -7.17 -11.19
CA VAL A 11 4.66 -5.94 -11.72
C VAL A 11 4.56 -6.02 -13.24
N ASP A 12 3.67 -5.25 -13.85
CA ASP A 12 3.56 -5.17 -15.30
C ASP A 12 4.73 -4.34 -15.87
N PRO A 13 5.62 -4.89 -16.73
CA PRO A 13 6.68 -4.12 -17.36
C PRO A 13 6.16 -2.99 -18.28
N GLN A 14 4.89 -3.05 -18.70
CA GLN A 14 4.24 -2.04 -19.53
C GLN A 14 3.43 -1.03 -18.71
N ASP A 15 3.50 -1.09 -17.38
CA ASP A 15 2.74 -0.19 -16.53
C ASP A 15 3.09 1.28 -16.83
N PRO A 16 2.09 2.17 -17.00
CA PRO A 16 2.33 3.58 -17.28
C PRO A 16 3.21 4.29 -16.23
N ALA A 17 3.28 3.80 -14.99
CA ALA A 17 4.11 4.37 -13.93
C ALA A 17 5.61 4.36 -14.26
N PHE A 18 6.06 3.47 -15.14
CA PHE A 18 7.46 3.49 -15.62
C PHE A 18 7.79 4.72 -16.45
N ASN A 19 6.80 5.26 -17.17
CA ASN A 19 6.95 6.48 -17.96
C ASN A 19 6.60 7.75 -17.17
N HIS A 20 5.94 7.60 -16.01
CA HIS A 20 5.54 8.70 -15.13
C HIS A 20 5.90 8.39 -13.67
N PRO A 21 7.20 8.47 -13.30
CA PRO A 21 7.65 8.19 -11.94
C PRO A 21 7.16 9.25 -10.96
N THR A 22 6.48 8.83 -9.90
CA THR A 22 5.87 9.73 -8.91
C THR A 22 6.29 9.43 -7.47
N LYS A 23 6.91 8.27 -7.18
CA LYS A 23 7.18 7.85 -5.81
C LYS A 23 8.47 8.49 -5.30
N PRO A 24 8.42 9.40 -4.31
CA PRO A 24 9.61 10.01 -3.72
C PRO A 24 10.48 8.99 -2.99
N ILE A 25 11.80 9.02 -3.22
CA ILE A 25 12.79 8.20 -2.52
C ILE A 25 14.04 8.99 -2.15
N GLY A 26 14.73 8.56 -1.10
CA GLY A 26 16.00 9.15 -0.67
C GLY A 26 15.85 10.55 -0.06
N PRO A 27 16.96 11.30 0.04
CA PRO A 27 17.00 12.60 0.70
C PRO A 27 16.44 13.73 -0.18
N VAL A 28 16.16 14.88 0.45
CA VAL A 28 15.77 16.11 -0.24
C VAL A 28 17.02 16.87 -0.70
N TYR A 29 17.00 17.35 -1.93
CA TYR A 29 18.06 18.10 -2.61
C TYR A 29 17.64 19.55 -2.89
N THR A 30 18.62 20.43 -3.05
CA THR A 30 18.37 21.75 -3.67
C THR A 30 18.08 21.61 -5.15
N ALA A 31 17.50 22.65 -5.78
CA ALA A 31 17.26 22.65 -7.23
C ALA A 31 18.55 22.41 -8.04
N ALA A 32 19.64 23.10 -7.69
CA ALA A 32 20.94 22.93 -8.36
C ALA A 32 21.52 21.52 -8.20
N GLN A 33 21.40 20.91 -7.01
CA GLN A 33 21.83 19.52 -6.80
C GLN A 33 20.97 18.54 -7.60
N ALA A 34 19.66 18.77 -7.67
CA ALA A 34 18.74 17.93 -8.41
C ALA A 34 18.98 17.99 -9.92
N GLU A 35 19.24 19.18 -10.48
CA GLU A 35 19.61 19.36 -11.88
C GLU A 35 20.91 18.61 -12.22
N ALA A 36 21.93 18.73 -11.36
CA ALA A 36 23.19 18.00 -11.54
C ALA A 36 22.99 16.47 -11.49
N LEU A 37 22.20 15.96 -10.54
CA LEU A 37 21.91 14.52 -10.43
C LEU A 37 21.04 13.99 -11.57
N ALA A 38 20.09 14.79 -12.06
CA ALA A 38 19.29 14.45 -13.23
C ALA A 38 20.17 14.34 -14.49
N ALA A 39 21.11 15.27 -14.67
CA ALA A 39 22.04 15.25 -15.81
C ALA A 39 23.07 14.11 -15.72
N ASP A 40 23.62 13.85 -14.53
CA ASP A 40 24.66 12.82 -14.31
C ASP A 40 24.09 11.40 -14.35
N LYS A 41 22.92 11.18 -13.72
CA LYS A 41 22.37 9.83 -13.47
C LYS A 41 21.08 9.53 -14.20
N GLY A 42 20.53 10.48 -14.95
CA GLY A 42 19.22 10.34 -15.60
C GLY A 42 18.06 10.21 -14.61
N TRP A 43 18.22 10.69 -13.37
CA TRP A 43 17.18 10.58 -12.35
C TRP A 43 16.02 11.53 -12.62
N ALA A 44 14.80 11.00 -12.53
CA ALA A 44 13.61 11.84 -12.44
C ALA A 44 13.56 12.49 -11.05
N MET A 45 13.31 13.80 -11.03
CA MET A 45 13.23 14.61 -9.82
C MET A 45 11.87 15.31 -9.76
N ALA A 46 11.25 15.36 -8.59
CA ALA A 46 10.01 16.10 -8.37
C ALA A 46 10.12 17.02 -7.15
N ALA A 47 9.28 18.04 -7.10
CA ALA A 47 9.21 18.96 -5.98
C ALA A 47 8.72 18.25 -4.71
N ASP A 48 9.35 18.58 -3.58
CA ASP A 48 8.98 18.07 -2.26
C ASP A 48 9.22 19.16 -1.21
N GLY A 49 8.14 19.80 -0.78
CA GLY A 49 8.20 20.98 0.06
C GLY A 49 8.97 22.12 -0.61
N LYS A 50 10.08 22.55 0.01
CA LYS A 50 10.97 23.61 -0.51
C LYS A 50 12.14 23.07 -1.35
N GLY A 51 12.24 21.75 -1.50
CA GLY A 51 13.34 21.12 -2.23
C GLY A 51 12.85 20.18 -3.32
N MET A 52 13.76 19.34 -3.80
CA MET A 52 13.53 18.34 -4.84
C MET A 52 13.87 16.96 -4.29
N ARG A 53 13.16 15.92 -4.70
CA ARG A 53 13.49 14.53 -4.32
C ARG A 53 13.48 13.65 -5.55
N ARG A 54 14.33 12.62 -5.56
CA ARG A 54 14.31 11.59 -6.61
C ARG A 54 12.95 10.91 -6.59
N VAL A 55 12.35 10.76 -7.76
CA VAL A 55 11.14 9.94 -7.93
C VAL A 55 11.45 8.72 -8.78
N VAL A 56 10.79 7.63 -8.45
CA VAL A 56 10.86 6.36 -9.21
C VAL A 56 9.47 5.87 -9.56
N ALA A 57 9.42 4.92 -10.49
CA ALA A 57 8.19 4.25 -10.86
C ALA A 57 7.59 3.54 -9.64
N SER A 58 6.26 3.57 -9.55
CA SER A 58 5.50 2.86 -8.51
C SER A 58 4.32 2.11 -9.12
N PRO A 59 4.60 1.07 -9.93
CA PRO A 59 3.56 0.24 -10.52
C PRO A 59 2.79 -0.51 -9.43
N PRO A 60 1.50 -0.82 -9.66
CA PRO A 60 0.71 -1.64 -8.77
C PRO A 60 1.27 -3.07 -8.70
N PRO A 61 1.21 -3.73 -7.53
CA PRO A 61 1.60 -5.13 -7.40
C PRO A 61 0.60 -6.04 -8.10
N LEU A 62 1.07 -6.97 -8.91
CA LEU A 62 0.24 -7.98 -9.57
C LEU A 62 0.17 -9.28 -8.79
N ARG A 63 1.31 -9.75 -8.26
CA ARG A 63 1.41 -11.06 -7.59
C ARG A 63 2.57 -11.08 -6.60
N VAL A 64 2.34 -11.65 -5.41
CA VAL A 64 3.43 -11.94 -4.48
C VAL A 64 4.01 -13.33 -4.79
N LEU A 65 5.32 -13.38 -5.02
CA LEU A 65 6.00 -14.64 -5.34
C LEU A 65 6.46 -15.35 -4.07
N GLY A 66 6.38 -16.68 -4.06
CA GLY A 66 6.78 -17.50 -2.91
C GLY A 66 5.77 -17.54 -1.77
N LEU A 67 4.49 -17.29 -2.07
CA LEU A 67 3.40 -17.28 -1.09
C LEU A 67 3.27 -18.60 -0.31
N GLU A 68 3.58 -19.74 -0.93
CA GLU A 68 3.54 -21.06 -0.30
C GLU A 68 4.44 -21.15 0.94
N ALA A 69 5.63 -20.54 0.90
CA ALA A 69 6.55 -20.51 2.04
C ALA A 69 5.97 -19.66 3.20
N ILE A 70 5.30 -18.55 2.87
CA ILE A 70 4.64 -17.72 3.87
C ILE A 70 3.49 -18.51 4.53
N ARG A 71 2.64 -19.18 3.74
CA ARG A 71 1.54 -20.01 4.25
C ARG A 71 2.05 -21.11 5.18
N TRP A 72 3.08 -21.83 4.75
CA TRP A 72 3.66 -22.91 5.55
C TRP A 72 4.16 -22.40 6.91
N LEU A 73 4.84 -21.24 6.95
CA LEU A 73 5.29 -20.65 8.22
C LEU A 73 4.12 -20.24 9.12
N LEU A 74 3.06 -19.66 8.55
CA LEU A 74 1.86 -19.26 9.30
C LEU A 74 1.14 -20.49 9.88
N GLU A 75 1.00 -21.57 9.12
CA GLU A 75 0.44 -22.86 9.57
C GLU A 75 1.22 -23.47 10.74
N HIS A 76 2.51 -23.14 10.86
CA HIS A 76 3.39 -23.56 11.95
C HIS A 76 3.54 -22.50 13.05
N ASN A 77 2.59 -21.57 13.18
CA ASN A 77 2.53 -20.54 14.21
C ASN A 77 3.77 -19.63 14.28
N ALA A 78 4.42 -19.37 13.13
CA ALA A 78 5.47 -18.37 13.04
C ALA A 78 4.88 -16.98 12.80
N LEU A 79 5.48 -15.96 13.42
CA LEU A 79 5.29 -14.57 13.03
C LEU A 79 6.17 -14.30 11.81
N VAL A 80 5.54 -13.92 10.70
CA VAL A 80 6.23 -13.73 9.42
C VAL A 80 6.34 -12.25 9.07
N ILE A 81 7.56 -11.80 8.79
CA ILE A 81 7.85 -10.48 8.22
C ILE A 81 8.12 -10.68 6.73
N ALA A 82 7.24 -10.17 5.88
CA ALA A 82 7.33 -10.28 4.42
C ALA A 82 7.00 -8.95 3.76
N ALA A 83 7.13 -8.87 2.43
CA ALA A 83 6.85 -7.68 1.62
C ALA A 83 7.54 -6.40 2.12
N GLY A 84 8.73 -6.53 2.71
CA GLY A 84 9.52 -5.39 3.21
C GLY A 84 9.70 -4.33 2.12
N GLY A 85 9.30 -3.09 2.41
CA GLY A 85 9.36 -1.98 1.45
C GLY A 85 8.39 -2.07 0.25
N GLY A 86 7.39 -2.97 0.30
CA GLY A 86 6.52 -3.30 -0.85
C GLY A 86 7.00 -4.52 -1.65
N GLY A 87 8.12 -5.14 -1.24
CA GLY A 87 8.73 -6.27 -1.94
C GLY A 87 9.67 -5.84 -3.07
N ILE A 88 10.50 -6.79 -3.51
CA ILE A 88 11.47 -6.59 -4.60
C ILE A 88 10.71 -6.66 -5.93
N PRO A 89 10.64 -5.57 -6.71
CA PRO A 89 9.90 -5.57 -7.97
C PRO A 89 10.59 -6.45 -9.00
N VAL A 90 9.80 -7.34 -9.61
CA VAL A 90 10.23 -8.15 -10.74
C VAL A 90 9.21 -8.09 -11.86
N ALA A 91 9.66 -8.14 -13.09
CA ALA A 91 8.81 -8.25 -14.26
C ALA A 91 9.11 -9.55 -15.01
N ARG A 92 8.08 -10.08 -15.68
CA ARG A 92 8.21 -11.24 -16.55
C ARG A 92 8.98 -10.87 -17.80
N GLY A 93 10.01 -11.64 -18.12
CA GLY A 93 10.82 -11.44 -19.33
C GLY A 93 10.03 -11.75 -20.60
N ALA A 94 10.58 -11.36 -21.75
CA ALA A 94 9.95 -11.56 -23.06
C ALA A 94 9.70 -13.05 -23.41
N ASP A 95 10.42 -13.97 -22.76
CA ASP A 95 10.25 -15.42 -22.88
C ASP A 95 9.04 -15.97 -22.10
N GLY A 96 8.34 -15.12 -21.34
CA GLY A 96 7.14 -15.44 -20.58
C GLY A 96 7.38 -16.20 -19.27
N HIS A 97 8.61 -16.59 -18.95
CA HIS A 97 8.88 -17.44 -17.77
C HIS A 97 10.03 -16.95 -16.90
N SER A 98 11.00 -16.24 -17.47
CA SER A 98 12.04 -15.58 -16.67
C SER A 98 11.46 -14.41 -15.88
N LEU A 99 12.06 -14.14 -14.73
CA LEU A 99 11.76 -12.97 -13.90
C LEU A 99 13.01 -12.13 -13.78
N GLN A 100 12.90 -10.84 -14.09
CA GLN A 100 13.99 -9.89 -14.05
C GLN A 100 13.66 -8.79 -13.05
N GLY A 101 14.65 -8.35 -12.27
CA GLY A 101 14.49 -7.21 -11.38
C GLY A 101 14.27 -5.93 -12.19
N VAL A 102 13.36 -5.08 -11.73
CA VAL A 102 13.08 -3.78 -12.35
C VAL A 102 13.24 -2.66 -11.33
N GLU A 103 13.73 -1.49 -11.79
CA GLU A 103 13.91 -0.32 -10.94
C GLU A 103 12.57 0.37 -10.67
N ALA A 104 11.93 -0.02 -9.58
CA ALA A 104 10.68 0.57 -9.11
C ALA A 104 10.58 0.49 -7.59
N VAL A 105 9.57 1.15 -7.02
CA VAL A 105 9.16 0.97 -5.63
C VAL A 105 7.68 0.70 -5.61
N ILE A 106 7.31 -0.52 -5.22
CA ILE A 106 5.91 -0.90 -5.07
C ILE A 106 5.37 -0.26 -3.80
N ASP A 107 4.15 0.28 -3.86
CA ASP A 107 3.55 0.84 -2.67
C ASP A 107 3.26 -0.25 -1.63
N LYS A 108 3.80 -0.07 -0.42
CA LYS A 108 3.70 -1.06 0.67
C LYS A 108 2.27 -1.34 1.09
N ASP A 109 1.38 -0.36 1.03
CA ASP A 109 0.00 -0.50 1.49
C ASP A 109 -0.77 -1.33 0.43
N LEU A 110 -0.58 -1.04 -0.86
CA LEU A 110 -1.13 -1.85 -1.96
C LEU A 110 -0.58 -3.28 -1.96
N CYS A 111 0.73 -3.47 -1.72
CA CYS A 111 1.33 -4.80 -1.64
C CYS A 111 0.80 -5.58 -0.44
N SER A 112 0.63 -4.92 0.71
CA SER A 112 0.08 -5.56 1.91
C SER A 112 -1.38 -5.96 1.71
N SER A 113 -2.17 -5.13 1.01
CA SER A 113 -3.54 -5.47 0.61
C SER A 113 -3.59 -6.69 -0.31
N LEU A 114 -2.72 -6.75 -1.33
CA LEU A 114 -2.61 -7.93 -2.20
C LEU A 114 -2.22 -9.17 -1.40
N LEU A 115 -1.19 -9.08 -0.57
CA LEU A 115 -0.72 -10.21 0.25
C LEU A 115 -1.81 -10.70 1.21
N ALA A 116 -2.52 -9.78 1.89
CA ALA A 116 -3.60 -10.11 2.81
C ALA A 116 -4.77 -10.80 2.08
N ARG A 117 -5.12 -10.35 0.88
CA ARG A 117 -6.13 -11.01 0.03
C ARG A 117 -5.70 -12.41 -0.36
N GLU A 118 -4.47 -12.56 -0.84
CA GLU A 118 -3.93 -13.86 -1.24
C GLU A 118 -3.89 -14.82 -0.03
N LEU A 119 -3.47 -14.35 1.14
CA LEU A 119 -3.44 -15.14 2.38
C LEU A 119 -4.80 -15.36 3.03
N GLN A 120 -5.88 -14.76 2.52
CA GLN A 120 -7.22 -14.81 3.10
C GLN A 120 -7.25 -14.32 4.56
N ALA A 121 -6.53 -13.22 4.83
CA ALA A 121 -6.51 -12.63 6.15
C ALA A 121 -7.90 -12.13 6.58
N ASP A 122 -8.22 -12.23 7.87
CA ASP A 122 -9.49 -11.75 8.43
C ASP A 122 -9.54 -10.24 8.65
N CYS A 123 -8.38 -9.58 8.63
CA CYS A 123 -8.26 -8.15 8.83
C CYS A 123 -6.98 -7.63 8.16
N LEU A 124 -7.08 -6.47 7.52
CA LEU A 124 -5.93 -5.69 7.08
C LEU A 124 -5.76 -4.47 7.99
N VAL A 125 -4.61 -4.36 8.66
CA VAL A 125 -4.25 -3.20 9.48
C VAL A 125 -3.22 -2.35 8.73
N ILE A 126 -3.54 -1.08 8.49
CA ILE A 126 -2.61 -0.09 7.95
C ILE A 126 -2.28 0.92 9.06
N ALA A 127 -1.11 0.71 9.68
CA ALA A 127 -0.59 1.60 10.70
C ALA A 127 0.10 2.84 10.07
N THR A 128 -0.20 4.02 10.61
CA THR A 128 0.35 5.31 10.15
C THR A 128 0.59 6.25 11.34
N ASP A 129 1.04 7.46 11.07
CA ASP A 129 1.33 8.55 12.01
C ASP A 129 0.11 9.39 12.43
N VAL A 130 -1.09 9.03 11.96
CA VAL A 130 -2.34 9.71 12.27
C VAL A 130 -3.35 8.74 12.87
N ALA A 131 -4.17 9.23 13.79
CA ALA A 131 -5.09 8.40 14.54
C ALA A 131 -6.19 7.75 13.68
N ALA A 132 -6.60 8.41 12.58
CA ALA A 132 -7.66 7.97 11.68
C ALA A 132 -7.47 8.58 10.28
N VAL A 133 -8.31 8.20 9.33
CA VAL A 133 -8.55 8.97 8.09
C VAL A 133 -9.40 10.18 8.45
N TYR A 134 -9.07 11.34 7.88
CA TYR A 134 -9.78 12.58 8.13
C TYR A 134 -10.32 13.18 6.84
N LEU A 135 -11.53 13.73 6.93
CA LEU A 135 -12.05 14.67 5.94
C LEU A 135 -11.60 16.08 6.30
N ASP A 136 -11.48 16.93 5.30
CA ASP A 136 -11.04 18.34 5.42
C ASP A 136 -9.71 18.48 6.19
N TRP A 137 -8.73 17.62 5.87
CA TRP A 137 -7.42 17.62 6.52
C TRP A 137 -6.76 19.01 6.54
N GLY A 138 -6.33 19.44 7.72
CA GLY A 138 -5.71 20.74 7.97
C GLY A 138 -6.67 21.93 8.00
N GLN A 139 -7.98 21.72 7.84
CA GLN A 139 -9.00 22.78 7.88
C GLN A 139 -9.70 22.84 9.24
N PRO A 140 -10.35 23.98 9.59
CA PRO A 140 -11.18 24.06 10.80
C PRO A 140 -12.33 23.05 10.84
N SER A 141 -12.79 22.57 9.68
CA SER A 141 -13.84 21.55 9.56
C SER A 141 -13.32 20.11 9.63
N GLN A 142 -12.02 19.91 9.88
CA GLN A 142 -11.38 18.59 9.92
C GLN A 142 -12.15 17.64 10.84
N ARG A 143 -12.52 16.47 10.32
CA ARG A 143 -13.24 15.43 11.08
C ARG A 143 -12.70 14.04 10.82
N ALA A 144 -12.54 13.26 11.88
CA ALA A 144 -12.13 11.85 11.78
C ALA A 144 -13.28 11.01 11.22
N ILE A 145 -12.93 10.03 10.39
CA ILE A 145 -13.85 9.00 9.92
C ILE A 145 -13.75 7.81 10.89
N GLY A 146 -14.86 7.49 11.55
CA GLY A 146 -14.97 6.34 12.44
C GLY A 146 -15.26 5.05 11.67
N HIS A 147 -16.50 4.85 11.24
CA HIS A 147 -16.92 3.71 10.42
C HIS A 147 -17.35 4.18 9.04
N ILE A 148 -16.97 3.44 8.00
CA ILE A 148 -17.31 3.78 6.61
C ILE A 148 -17.25 2.54 5.71
N THR A 149 -17.97 2.57 4.59
CA THR A 149 -17.88 1.53 3.56
C THR A 149 -16.84 1.90 2.51
N PRO A 150 -16.26 0.93 1.77
CA PRO A 150 -15.37 1.24 0.66
C PRO A 150 -16.02 2.15 -0.38
N GLN A 151 -17.31 1.95 -0.67
CA GLN A 151 -18.03 2.73 -1.67
C GLN A 151 -18.12 4.20 -1.27
N GLU A 152 -18.47 4.49 -0.01
CA GLU A 152 -18.53 5.86 0.51
C GLU A 152 -17.14 6.49 0.57
N LEU A 153 -16.15 5.75 1.08
CA LEU A 153 -14.80 6.26 1.26
C LEU A 153 -14.14 6.63 -0.08
N MET A 154 -14.44 5.90 -1.15
CA MET A 154 -13.93 6.18 -2.50
C MET A 154 -14.59 7.38 -3.20
N GLN A 155 -15.67 7.95 -2.67
CA GLN A 155 -16.29 9.16 -3.23
C GLN A 155 -15.51 10.44 -2.92
N HIS A 156 -14.57 10.37 -1.98
CA HIS A 156 -13.77 11.51 -1.55
C HIS A 156 -12.42 11.56 -2.29
N PRO A 157 -11.91 12.77 -2.59
CA PRO A 157 -10.56 12.92 -3.11
C PRO A 157 -9.53 12.70 -2.00
N TRP A 158 -8.48 11.93 -2.29
CA TRP A 158 -7.41 11.64 -1.33
C TRP A 158 -6.05 12.14 -1.83
N PRO A 159 -5.21 12.71 -0.94
CA PRO A 159 -3.86 13.13 -1.31
C PRO A 159 -3.04 11.97 -1.90
N VAL A 160 -2.58 12.15 -3.13
CA VAL A 160 -1.70 11.21 -3.82
C VAL A 160 -0.36 11.13 -3.07
N GLY A 161 0.12 9.91 -2.81
CA GLY A 161 1.41 9.67 -2.15
C GLY A 161 1.38 9.54 -0.62
N THR A 162 0.27 9.88 0.04
CA THR A 162 0.13 9.71 1.51
C THR A 162 -1.11 8.88 1.87
N MET A 163 -2.28 9.49 1.99
CA MET A 163 -3.51 8.81 2.43
C MET A 163 -4.21 8.07 1.29
N GLY A 164 -4.08 8.54 0.04
CA GLY A 164 -4.71 7.90 -1.12
C GLY A 164 -4.36 6.43 -1.29
N PRO A 165 -3.07 6.03 -1.29
CA PRO A 165 -2.68 4.63 -1.37
C PRO A 165 -3.22 3.76 -0.23
N LYS A 166 -3.29 4.31 0.99
CA LYS A 166 -3.83 3.60 2.18
C LYS A 166 -5.31 3.31 2.02
N VAL A 167 -6.08 4.32 1.63
CA VAL A 167 -7.51 4.19 1.36
C VAL A 167 -7.75 3.20 0.22
N ALA A 168 -7.04 3.35 -0.89
CA ALA A 168 -7.17 2.44 -2.03
C ALA A 168 -6.85 0.98 -1.65
N ALA A 169 -5.77 0.75 -0.89
CA ALA A 169 -5.38 -0.56 -0.40
C ALA A 169 -6.45 -1.20 0.50
N ALA A 170 -6.96 -0.43 1.48
CA ALA A 170 -7.98 -0.89 2.39
C ALA A 170 -9.31 -1.19 1.67
N CYS A 171 -9.78 -0.28 0.80
CA CYS A 171 -10.98 -0.48 0.00
C CYS A 171 -10.87 -1.71 -0.91
N ALA A 172 -9.72 -1.91 -1.57
CA ALA A 172 -9.49 -3.08 -2.42
C ALA A 172 -9.50 -4.39 -1.63
N PHE A 173 -8.97 -4.40 -0.40
CA PHE A 173 -9.01 -5.57 0.48
C PHE A 173 -10.46 -5.90 0.87
N VAL A 174 -11.20 -4.91 1.38
CA VAL A 174 -12.58 -5.10 1.85
C VAL A 174 -13.49 -5.54 0.70
N ALA A 175 -13.40 -4.88 -0.45
CA ALA A 175 -14.21 -5.23 -1.62
C ALA A 175 -13.92 -6.64 -2.15
N ALA A 176 -12.67 -7.11 -2.07
CA ALA A 176 -12.28 -8.42 -2.58
C ALA A 176 -12.55 -9.58 -1.61
N THR A 177 -12.56 -9.32 -0.29
CA THR A 177 -12.61 -10.37 0.74
C THR A 177 -13.90 -10.37 1.54
N GLY A 178 -14.63 -9.25 1.59
CA GLY A 178 -15.71 -9.04 2.56
C GLY A 178 -15.24 -8.92 4.01
N GLN A 179 -13.92 -8.95 4.25
CA GLN A 179 -13.34 -8.75 5.58
C GLN A 179 -13.05 -7.27 5.83
N ARG A 180 -12.88 -6.88 7.09
CA ARG A 180 -12.65 -5.48 7.45
C ARG A 180 -11.19 -5.05 7.26
N ALA A 181 -10.99 -3.78 6.96
CA ALA A 181 -9.68 -3.12 7.02
C ALA A 181 -9.73 -1.95 8.00
N VAL A 182 -8.59 -1.63 8.63
CA VAL A 182 -8.47 -0.54 9.60
C VAL A 182 -7.26 0.34 9.28
N ILE A 183 -7.44 1.65 9.42
CA ILE A 183 -6.38 2.65 9.24
C ILE A 183 -6.29 3.51 10.50
N GLY A 184 -5.11 3.62 11.09
CA GLY A 184 -4.89 4.49 12.25
C GLY A 184 -3.47 4.43 12.80
N SER A 185 -3.29 4.91 14.05
CA SER A 185 -1.96 5.04 14.66
C SER A 185 -1.31 3.69 14.94
N LEU A 186 0.01 3.63 14.80
CA LEU A 186 0.81 2.48 15.26
C LEU A 186 0.68 2.25 16.78
N ASP A 187 0.46 3.31 17.56
CA ASP A 187 0.31 3.21 19.02
C ASP A 187 -1.03 2.59 19.42
N ASP A 188 -2.01 2.55 18.51
CA ASP A 188 -3.39 2.15 18.78
C ASP A 188 -3.75 0.76 18.19
N ILE A 189 -2.78 -0.07 17.79
CA ILE A 189 -3.05 -1.33 17.06
C ILE A 189 -4.08 -2.23 17.76
N GLU A 190 -3.99 -2.38 19.08
CA GLU A 190 -4.95 -3.17 19.85
C GLU A 190 -6.37 -2.57 19.78
N ALA A 191 -6.49 -1.24 19.89
CA ALA A 191 -7.75 -0.52 19.79
C ALA A 191 -8.33 -0.50 18.36
N LEU A 192 -7.46 -0.45 17.33
CA LEU A 192 -7.85 -0.62 15.93
C LEU A 192 -8.48 -2.01 15.71
N LEU A 193 -7.83 -3.05 16.23
CA LEU A 193 -8.35 -4.42 16.18
C LEU A 193 -9.62 -4.58 17.03
N ALA A 194 -9.73 -3.92 18.18
CA ALA A 194 -10.95 -3.93 18.98
C ALA A 194 -12.12 -3.16 18.34
N GLY A 195 -11.88 -2.37 17.30
CA GLY A 195 -12.91 -1.54 16.66
C GLY A 195 -13.24 -0.25 17.42
N THR A 196 -12.39 0.15 18.37
CA THR A 196 -12.63 1.31 19.25
C THR A 196 -11.78 2.53 18.90
N ALA A 197 -10.90 2.42 17.91
CA ALA A 197 -10.06 3.51 17.40
C ALA A 197 -9.93 3.46 15.88
N GLY A 198 -9.40 4.55 15.31
CA GLY A 198 -9.12 4.71 13.89
C GLY A 198 -10.33 4.63 12.98
N THR A 199 -10.05 4.49 11.68
CA THR A 199 -11.07 4.33 10.65
C THR A 199 -11.28 2.85 10.38
N GLN A 200 -12.51 2.39 10.65
CA GLN A 200 -13.01 1.04 10.45
C GLN A 200 -13.72 0.97 9.09
N ILE A 201 -13.14 0.23 8.16
CA ILE A 201 -13.64 0.08 6.80
C ILE A 201 -14.24 -1.31 6.68
N CYS A 202 -15.56 -1.39 6.56
CA CYS A 202 -16.32 -2.63 6.58
C CYS A 202 -17.15 -2.76 5.29
N PRO A 203 -17.44 -4.00 4.83
CA PRO A 203 -18.37 -4.18 3.72
C PRO A 203 -19.76 -3.64 4.10
N ASP A 204 -20.58 -3.33 3.10
CA ASP A 204 -22.00 -3.10 3.34
C ASP A 204 -22.61 -4.29 4.09
N PRO A 205 -23.56 -4.07 5.01
CA PRO A 205 -24.34 -5.16 5.55
C PRO A 205 -25.00 -5.88 4.37
N VAL A 206 -24.63 -7.15 4.15
CA VAL A 206 -25.26 -7.99 3.14
C VAL A 206 -26.76 -8.01 3.45
N ALA A 207 -27.59 -7.48 2.56
CA ALA A 207 -29.03 -7.64 2.68
C ALA A 207 -29.30 -9.15 2.82
N PRO A 208 -30.09 -9.59 3.82
CA PRO A 208 -30.33 -11.01 4.02
C PRO A 208 -30.82 -11.61 2.71
N ALA A 209 -30.20 -12.72 2.30
CA ALA A 209 -30.59 -13.44 1.08
C ALA A 209 -32.11 -13.64 1.13
N ALA A 210 -32.81 -13.10 0.12
CA ALA A 210 -34.24 -13.32 -0.01
C ALA A 210 -34.46 -14.83 -0.06
N THR A 211 -35.04 -15.37 1.01
CA THR A 211 -35.47 -16.76 1.08
C THR A 211 -36.49 -16.96 -0.03
N ALA A 212 -36.11 -17.73 -1.06
CA ALA A 212 -37.01 -18.25 -2.07
C ALA A 212 -37.79 -19.46 -1.53
#